data_AF-K0F4E1-F1
#
_entry.id   AF-K0F4E1-F1
#
_cell.length_a   1.000
_cell.length_b   1.000
_cell.length_c   1.000
_cell.angle_alpha   90.00
_cell.angle_beta   90.00
_cell.angle_gamma   90.00
#
_symmetry.space_group_name_H-M   'P 1'
#
loop_
_entity.id
_entity.type
_entity.pdbx_description
1 polymer ?
#
loop_
_entity_poly.entity_id
_entity_poly.type
_entity_poly.pdbx_seq_one_letter_code
_entity_poly.pdbx_strand_id
1 'polypeptide(L)'
;MSGNEKPDPGAANGGPDARPPDSGTNGGAAANGDGHPANATERIAALQRSGAEFAKEWVQTPAPAKDKRYLALRNFAISITIFNLVGFPLLGFEQPFLWPFVALATAYSVEIGLEVLAAWAYHRAPAFMGRGPRGLFEFLLPAHITGLAFNFLVFAHDRLWPVIFGVTVAVGAKWVLRAEINGRMRHFMNPSNFGIVVVILVFPMIAVAPPYHFVEYISGPADALIVIALLFSGTMLNAKLTGKMPLIFAWLAAFVLQAVVRGVLDPNTSTLAALSMMTGLAFVLFTNYMVTDPGTTPMGKKYQWMFGASVGLLYGVVTQLHISYGLFFALVLTCGARGAYWWGRGLVGWWQRRAVPLPEPAEPALVEVAGQTVRTAPEKEAVRP
;
A
#
# COMPACT_ATOMS: atom_id res chain seq x y z
N MET A 1 14.43 -6.58 41.35
CA MET A 1 14.78 -8.02 41.26
C MET A 1 15.03 -8.35 39.79
N SER A 2 15.99 -9.24 39.49
CA SER A 2 16.44 -9.77 38.17
C SER A 2 15.80 -9.20 36.88
N GLY A 3 16.53 -8.77 35.85
CA GLY A 3 17.97 -8.87 35.58
C GLY A 3 18.23 -9.36 34.15
N ASN A 4 18.85 -8.52 33.30
CA ASN A 4 19.82 -8.90 32.27
C ASN A 4 20.33 -7.68 31.47
N GLU A 5 21.64 -7.46 31.59
CA GLU A 5 22.61 -7.10 30.54
C GLU A 5 22.28 -6.07 29.43
N LYS A 6 22.90 -4.90 29.65
CA LYS A 6 23.57 -3.99 28.70
C LYS A 6 24.79 -4.68 28.00
N PRO A 7 25.55 -4.04 27.08
CA PRO A 7 25.33 -2.81 26.29
C PRO A 7 25.80 -3.02 24.81
N ASP A 8 26.56 -2.22 24.02
CA ASP A 8 26.88 -0.76 23.86
C ASP A 8 27.21 -0.52 22.35
N PRO A 9 27.41 0.74 21.86
CA PRO A 9 27.69 1.07 20.46
C PRO A 9 29.18 1.39 20.16
N GLY A 10 29.54 1.49 18.87
CA GLY A 10 30.85 2.00 18.42
C GLY A 10 30.74 2.80 17.11
N ALA A 11 31.50 3.91 17.02
CA ALA A 11 31.56 4.77 15.84
C ALA A 11 32.94 5.47 15.74
N ALA A 12 33.52 5.53 14.53
CA ALA A 12 34.68 6.36 14.20
C ALA A 12 34.74 6.61 12.67
N ASN A 13 35.37 7.71 12.25
CA ASN A 13 35.58 8.10 10.86
C ASN A 13 36.93 8.85 10.74
N GLY A 14 37.62 8.72 9.61
CA GLY A 14 38.92 9.35 9.34
C GLY A 14 40.12 8.48 9.79
N GLY A 15 41.31 8.59 9.19
CA GLY A 15 41.74 9.41 8.03
C GLY A 15 42.93 8.77 7.30
N PRO A 16 43.36 9.31 6.14
CA PRO A 16 44.34 8.66 5.26
C PRO A 16 45.80 9.08 5.53
N ASP A 17 46.75 8.23 5.13
CA ASP A 17 48.18 8.55 5.05
C ASP A 17 48.82 7.86 3.83
N ALA A 18 49.97 8.34 3.34
CA ALA A 18 50.48 7.92 2.02
C ALA A 18 52.02 7.95 1.85
N ARG A 19 52.58 6.94 1.15
CA ARG A 19 53.68 7.11 0.16
C ARG A 19 53.99 5.84 -0.66
N PRO A 20 54.43 5.97 -1.92
CA PRO A 20 54.94 4.88 -2.79
C PRO A 20 56.44 5.10 -3.12
N PRO A 21 57.02 4.47 -4.17
CA PRO A 21 56.89 3.10 -4.68
C PRO A 21 58.25 2.35 -4.59
N ASP A 22 58.30 1.07 -5.01
CA ASP A 22 59.57 0.48 -5.47
C ASP A 22 59.36 -0.58 -6.57
N SER A 23 60.41 -0.86 -7.35
CA SER A 23 60.30 -1.61 -8.62
C SER A 23 60.75 -3.08 -8.52
N GLY A 24 59.99 -4.00 -9.13
CA GLY A 24 60.37 -5.41 -9.25
C GLY A 24 59.62 -6.14 -10.38
N THR A 25 60.34 -6.75 -11.31
CA THR A 25 59.78 -7.36 -12.53
C THR A 25 59.59 -8.87 -12.44
N ASN A 26 58.46 -9.38 -12.96
CA ASN A 26 58.32 -10.55 -13.86
C ASN A 26 57.17 -11.52 -13.53
N GLY A 27 56.34 -11.78 -14.56
CA GLY A 27 55.75 -13.10 -14.85
C GLY A 27 54.44 -13.49 -14.15
N GLY A 28 53.42 -13.85 -14.92
CA GLY A 28 52.32 -14.70 -14.43
C GLY A 28 50.91 -14.43 -15.00
N ALA A 29 50.45 -15.32 -15.88
CA ALA A 29 49.06 -15.78 -16.07
C ALA A 29 47.88 -14.76 -16.01
N ALA A 30 47.47 -14.33 -17.21
CA ALA A 30 46.10 -14.30 -17.74
C ALA A 30 44.87 -14.50 -16.81
N ALA A 31 43.89 -13.59 -16.95
CA ALA A 31 42.47 -13.86 -16.77
C ALA A 31 41.63 -12.92 -17.68
N ASN A 32 41.02 -13.45 -18.74
CA ASN A 32 40.12 -12.69 -19.63
C ASN A 32 38.71 -12.53 -19.02
N GLY A 33 37.94 -11.57 -19.53
CA GLY A 33 36.56 -11.29 -19.09
C GLY A 33 35.73 -10.68 -20.21
N ASP A 34 35.50 -11.45 -21.28
CA ASP A 34 34.98 -10.96 -22.55
C ASP A 34 33.48 -10.59 -22.51
N GLY A 35 33.16 -9.34 -22.84
CA GLY A 35 31.78 -8.83 -22.94
C GLY A 35 31.21 -8.90 -24.35
N HIS A 36 30.44 -9.95 -24.67
CA HIS A 36 29.77 -10.07 -25.97
C HIS A 36 28.53 -9.15 -26.10
N PRO A 37 28.32 -8.49 -27.26
CA PRO A 37 27.18 -7.59 -27.47
C PRO A 37 25.89 -8.37 -27.79
N ALA A 38 24.88 -8.27 -26.92
CA ALA A 38 23.61 -8.98 -27.08
C ALA A 38 22.87 -8.62 -28.38
N ASN A 39 22.58 -9.66 -29.18
CA ASN A 39 21.86 -9.59 -30.46
C ASN A 39 20.47 -8.94 -30.30
N ALA A 40 19.89 -8.39 -31.35
CA ALA A 40 18.50 -7.89 -31.34
C ALA A 40 17.51 -8.96 -30.85
N THR A 41 17.70 -10.21 -31.26
CA THR A 41 16.92 -11.37 -30.76
C THR A 41 17.10 -11.58 -29.27
N GLU A 42 18.31 -11.40 -28.75
CA GLU A 42 18.60 -11.50 -27.31
C GLU A 42 18.06 -10.30 -26.53
N ARG A 43 18.05 -9.10 -27.11
CA ARG A 43 17.41 -7.91 -26.52
C ARG A 43 15.89 -8.07 -26.45
N ILE A 44 15.25 -8.63 -27.50
CA ILE A 44 13.83 -8.98 -27.48
C ILE A 44 13.58 -10.08 -26.44
N ALA A 45 14.39 -11.14 -26.44
CA ALA A 45 14.30 -12.20 -25.44
C ALA A 45 14.66 -11.74 -24.01
N ALA A 46 15.43 -10.66 -23.85
CA ALA A 46 15.74 -10.04 -22.55
C ALA A 46 14.63 -9.09 -22.10
N LEU A 47 13.96 -8.40 -23.02
CA LEU A 47 12.73 -7.64 -22.74
C LEU A 47 11.58 -8.58 -22.37
N GLN A 48 11.36 -9.65 -23.14
CA GLN A 48 10.40 -10.71 -22.82
C GLN A 48 10.77 -11.45 -21.53
N ARG A 49 12.05 -11.80 -21.30
CA ARG A 49 12.49 -12.30 -19.99
C ARG A 49 12.26 -11.28 -18.89
N SER A 50 12.51 -9.98 -19.09
CA SER A 50 12.22 -8.97 -18.05
C SER A 50 10.72 -8.89 -17.74
N GLY A 51 9.85 -9.00 -18.75
CA GLY A 51 8.40 -9.08 -18.56
C GLY A 51 7.94 -10.38 -17.88
N ALA A 52 8.57 -11.51 -18.17
CA ALA A 52 8.27 -12.81 -17.59
C ALA A 52 8.85 -12.98 -16.17
N GLU A 53 10.04 -12.45 -15.89
CA GLU A 53 10.63 -12.38 -14.54
C GLU A 53 9.84 -11.39 -13.67
N PHE A 54 9.40 -10.26 -14.23
CA PHE A 54 8.43 -9.36 -13.59
C PHE A 54 7.11 -10.10 -13.32
N ALA A 55 6.55 -10.84 -14.29
CA ALA A 55 5.36 -11.67 -14.04
C ALA A 55 5.60 -12.76 -12.96
N LYS A 56 6.79 -13.36 -12.88
CA LYS A 56 7.17 -14.31 -11.83
C LYS A 56 7.28 -13.62 -10.47
N GLU A 57 8.02 -12.52 -10.32
CA GLU A 57 8.17 -11.83 -9.01
C GLU A 57 6.80 -11.41 -8.43
N TRP A 58 5.86 -11.03 -9.31
CA TRP A 58 4.53 -10.61 -8.91
C TRP A 58 3.54 -11.75 -8.62
N VAL A 59 3.81 -12.99 -9.02
CA VAL A 59 2.88 -14.15 -8.88
C VAL A 59 3.46 -15.27 -8.02
N GLN A 60 4.76 -15.56 -8.15
CA GLN A 60 5.47 -16.63 -7.46
C GLN A 60 6.17 -16.13 -6.19
N THR A 61 5.39 -15.67 -5.21
CA THR A 61 5.89 -15.66 -3.82
C THR A 61 5.78 -17.09 -3.26
N PRO A 62 6.89 -17.82 -3.04
CA PRO A 62 6.83 -19.15 -2.42
C PRO A 62 6.30 -19.02 -0.99
N ALA A 63 5.42 -19.94 -0.57
CA ALA A 63 4.65 -19.80 0.67
C ALA A 63 5.49 -20.13 1.94
N PRO A 64 5.85 -19.15 2.80
CA PRO A 64 6.76 -19.39 3.92
C PRO A 64 6.07 -19.19 5.28
N ALA A 65 6.07 -20.25 6.10
CA ALA A 65 5.74 -20.24 7.54
C ALA A 65 4.49 -19.43 7.99
N LYS A 66 3.30 -20.08 8.01
CA LYS A 66 2.03 -19.58 8.59
C LYS A 66 1.83 -18.06 8.44
N ASP A 67 1.58 -17.60 7.22
CA ASP A 67 1.55 -16.17 6.91
C ASP A 67 0.64 -15.37 7.87
N LYS A 68 1.29 -14.56 8.70
CA LYS A 68 0.65 -13.68 9.69
C LYS A 68 -0.27 -12.67 9.02
N ARG A 69 0.03 -12.27 7.77
CA ARG A 69 -0.80 -11.36 6.97
C ARG A 69 -2.10 -12.04 6.54
N TYR A 70 -2.06 -13.27 6.03
CA TYR A 70 -3.27 -14.04 5.75
C TYR A 70 -4.15 -14.22 7.00
N LEU A 71 -3.56 -14.60 8.15
CA LEU A 71 -4.32 -14.76 9.39
C LEU A 71 -4.97 -13.44 9.86
N ALA A 72 -4.25 -12.31 9.76
CA ALA A 72 -4.79 -11.00 10.07
C ALA A 72 -5.93 -10.59 9.10
N LEU A 73 -5.73 -10.74 7.80
CA LEU A 73 -6.74 -10.42 6.78
C LEU A 73 -7.99 -11.28 6.93
N ARG A 74 -7.84 -12.60 7.07
CA ARG A 74 -8.97 -13.53 7.25
C ARG A 74 -9.76 -13.22 8.52
N ASN A 75 -9.08 -12.98 9.64
CA ASN A 75 -9.75 -12.64 10.88
C ASN A 75 -10.47 -11.27 10.78
N PHE A 76 -9.86 -10.27 10.13
CA PHE A 76 -10.50 -8.97 9.92
C PHE A 76 -11.72 -9.05 8.98
N ALA A 77 -11.64 -9.83 7.90
CA ALA A 77 -12.78 -10.11 7.02
C ALA A 77 -13.96 -10.76 7.76
N ILE A 78 -13.68 -11.73 8.63
CA ILE A 78 -14.70 -12.35 9.50
C ILE A 78 -15.30 -11.30 10.45
N SER A 79 -14.46 -10.51 11.13
CA SER A 79 -14.94 -9.45 12.03
C SER A 79 -15.80 -8.42 11.33
N ILE A 80 -15.40 -7.92 10.15
CA ILE A 80 -16.16 -6.88 9.42
C ILE A 80 -17.43 -7.45 8.75
N THR A 81 -17.44 -8.74 8.37
CA THR A 81 -18.67 -9.46 7.98
C THR A 81 -19.66 -9.49 9.14
N ILE A 82 -19.23 -9.99 10.30
CA ILE A 82 -20.08 -10.12 11.48
C ILE A 82 -20.58 -8.72 11.89
N PHE A 83 -19.73 -7.71 11.91
CA PHE A 83 -20.14 -6.35 12.29
C PHE A 83 -21.12 -5.70 11.31
N ASN A 84 -21.01 -5.98 10.00
CA ASN A 84 -22.02 -5.53 9.03
C ASN A 84 -23.35 -6.28 9.21
N LEU A 85 -23.34 -7.59 9.41
CA LEU A 85 -24.58 -8.38 9.56
C LEU A 85 -25.29 -8.14 10.91
N VAL A 86 -24.53 -7.98 11.99
CA VAL A 86 -25.02 -7.72 13.36
C VAL A 86 -25.40 -6.25 13.56
N GLY A 87 -24.87 -5.34 12.75
CA GLY A 87 -25.15 -3.91 12.81
C GLY A 87 -26.63 -3.55 12.66
N PHE A 88 -27.33 -4.18 11.71
CA PHE A 88 -28.76 -3.94 11.51
C PHE A 88 -29.62 -4.38 12.72
N PRO A 89 -29.55 -5.63 13.24
CA PRO A 89 -30.39 -6.05 14.36
C PRO A 89 -29.97 -5.55 15.74
N LEU A 90 -28.66 -5.31 16.00
CA LEU A 90 -28.18 -4.96 17.36
C LEU A 90 -27.67 -3.53 17.51
N LEU A 91 -27.14 -2.90 16.46
CA LEU A 91 -26.53 -1.57 16.56
C LEU A 91 -27.43 -0.45 16.02
N GLY A 92 -28.43 -0.78 15.20
CA GLY A 92 -29.35 0.19 14.58
C GLY A 92 -28.82 0.81 13.30
N PHE A 93 -28.17 0.02 12.42
CA PHE A 93 -27.74 0.52 11.11
C PHE A 93 -28.97 0.93 10.28
N GLU A 94 -29.17 2.25 10.09
CA GLU A 94 -30.26 2.86 9.31
C GLU A 94 -30.24 2.51 7.81
N GLN A 95 -29.12 1.96 7.33
CA GLN A 95 -28.93 1.57 5.93
C GLN A 95 -29.92 0.48 5.48
N PRO A 96 -30.42 0.53 4.23
CA PRO A 96 -31.04 -0.63 3.59
C PRO A 96 -30.20 -1.91 3.70
N PHE A 97 -30.77 -2.98 4.25
CA PHE A 97 -30.07 -4.26 4.53
C PHE A 97 -29.38 -4.90 3.32
N LEU A 98 -29.81 -4.56 2.09
CA LEU A 98 -29.20 -5.05 0.84
C LEU A 98 -27.81 -4.43 0.57
N TRP A 99 -27.46 -3.31 1.22
CA TRP A 99 -26.25 -2.53 0.93
C TRP A 99 -24.93 -3.32 1.01
N PRO A 100 -24.62 -4.06 2.09
CA PRO A 100 -23.38 -4.83 2.18
C PRO A 100 -23.27 -5.92 1.11
N PHE A 101 -24.40 -6.51 0.68
CA PHE A 101 -24.43 -7.55 -0.34
C PHE A 101 -24.12 -6.97 -1.73
N VAL A 102 -24.67 -5.80 -2.06
CA VAL A 102 -24.32 -5.05 -3.28
C VAL A 102 -22.85 -4.64 -3.25
N ALA A 103 -22.38 -4.07 -2.15
CA ALA A 103 -20.99 -3.64 -2.01
C ALA A 103 -19.99 -4.81 -2.13
N LEU A 104 -20.33 -5.99 -1.60
CA LEU A 104 -19.54 -7.22 -1.81
C LEU A 104 -19.60 -7.70 -3.25
N ALA A 105 -20.78 -7.75 -3.88
CA ALA A 105 -20.92 -8.16 -5.27
C ALA A 105 -20.10 -7.25 -6.21
N THR A 106 -20.22 -5.93 -6.07
CA THR A 106 -19.39 -4.97 -6.83
C THR A 106 -17.90 -5.17 -6.55
N ALA A 107 -17.48 -5.30 -5.28
CA ALA A 107 -16.07 -5.51 -4.95
C ALA A 107 -15.50 -6.80 -5.56
N TYR A 108 -16.26 -7.89 -5.58
CA TYR A 108 -15.85 -9.15 -6.20
C TYR A 108 -15.80 -9.04 -7.73
N SER A 109 -16.85 -8.52 -8.36
CA SER A 109 -16.89 -8.35 -9.82
C SER A 109 -15.77 -7.44 -10.32
N VAL A 110 -15.44 -6.38 -9.60
CA VAL A 110 -14.36 -5.45 -9.97
C VAL A 110 -12.98 -6.07 -9.71
N GLU A 111 -12.72 -6.72 -8.57
CA GLU A 111 -11.41 -7.34 -8.30
C GLU A 111 -11.16 -8.52 -9.26
N ILE A 112 -12.16 -9.36 -9.54
CA ILE A 112 -12.05 -10.46 -10.52
C ILE A 112 -11.89 -9.90 -11.94
N GLY A 113 -12.68 -8.91 -12.34
CA GLY A 113 -12.62 -8.32 -13.68
C GLY A 113 -11.27 -7.66 -13.98
N LEU A 114 -10.73 -6.89 -13.03
CA LEU A 114 -9.41 -6.26 -13.16
C LEU A 114 -8.28 -7.30 -13.12
N GLU A 115 -8.42 -8.37 -12.34
CA GLU A 115 -7.46 -9.49 -12.35
C GLU A 115 -7.49 -10.28 -13.66
N VAL A 116 -8.67 -10.55 -14.24
CA VAL A 116 -8.78 -11.20 -15.56
C VAL A 116 -8.18 -10.31 -16.66
N LEU A 117 -8.48 -9.01 -16.64
CA LEU A 117 -7.90 -8.05 -17.58
C LEU A 117 -6.37 -7.96 -17.45
N ALA A 118 -5.85 -7.93 -16.23
CA ALA A 118 -4.41 -7.94 -15.98
C ALA A 118 -3.76 -9.29 -16.32
N ALA A 119 -4.43 -10.41 -16.09
CA ALA A 119 -3.93 -11.74 -16.44
C ALA A 119 -3.81 -11.90 -17.97
N TRP A 120 -4.82 -11.44 -18.71
CA TRP A 120 -4.80 -11.35 -20.17
C TRP A 120 -3.68 -10.43 -20.68
N ALA A 121 -3.60 -9.19 -20.18
CA ALA A 121 -2.63 -8.19 -20.64
C ALA A 121 -1.16 -8.53 -20.31
N TYR A 122 -0.91 -9.32 -19.26
CA TYR A 122 0.43 -9.81 -18.90
C TYR A 122 0.64 -11.29 -19.28
N HIS A 123 -0.19 -11.87 -20.15
CA HIS A 123 -0.12 -13.25 -20.65
C HIS A 123 0.15 -14.32 -19.57
N ARG A 124 -0.52 -14.20 -18.42
CA ARG A 124 -0.35 -15.05 -17.25
C ARG A 124 -1.67 -15.69 -16.81
N ALA A 125 -1.60 -16.74 -16.02
CA ALA A 125 -2.79 -17.29 -15.36
C ALA A 125 -3.38 -16.28 -14.34
N PRO A 126 -4.73 -16.18 -14.22
CA PRO A 126 -5.36 -15.45 -13.13
C PRO A 126 -5.01 -16.03 -11.75
N ALA A 127 -4.64 -15.16 -10.81
CA ALA A 127 -4.07 -15.51 -9.51
C ALA A 127 -5.03 -16.36 -8.64
N PHE A 128 -6.34 -16.16 -8.80
CA PHE A 128 -7.36 -16.94 -8.09
C PHE A 128 -7.41 -18.43 -8.50
N MET A 129 -6.89 -18.80 -9.68
CA MET A 129 -6.88 -20.20 -10.13
C MET A 129 -5.81 -21.05 -9.43
N GLY A 130 -4.68 -20.45 -9.03
CA GLY A 130 -3.46 -21.17 -8.66
C GLY A 130 -3.50 -22.01 -7.38
N ARG A 131 -4.60 -21.99 -6.61
CA ARG A 131 -4.79 -22.81 -5.38
C ARG A 131 -6.24 -23.32 -5.23
N GLY A 132 -6.97 -23.49 -6.32
CA GLY A 132 -8.38 -23.91 -6.31
C GLY A 132 -9.28 -22.95 -5.49
N PRO A 133 -10.36 -23.43 -4.84
CA PRO A 133 -11.31 -22.56 -4.13
C PRO A 133 -10.66 -21.78 -2.99
N ARG A 134 -9.64 -22.34 -2.34
CA ARG A 134 -8.86 -21.63 -1.31
C ARG A 134 -8.07 -20.45 -1.90
N GLY A 135 -7.55 -20.59 -3.12
CA GLY A 135 -6.90 -19.50 -3.85
C GLY A 135 -7.85 -18.36 -4.15
N LEU A 136 -9.07 -18.67 -4.59
CA LEU A 136 -10.12 -17.69 -4.80
C LEU A 136 -10.49 -16.93 -3.51
N PHE A 137 -10.65 -17.62 -2.37
CA PHE A 137 -10.89 -16.96 -1.08
C PHE A 137 -9.68 -16.10 -0.64
N GLU A 138 -8.44 -16.62 -0.73
CA GLU A 138 -7.22 -15.87 -0.41
C GLU A 138 -7.08 -14.60 -1.27
N PHE A 139 -7.49 -14.67 -2.54
CA PHE A 139 -7.52 -13.56 -3.49
C PHE A 139 -8.64 -12.54 -3.19
N LEU A 140 -9.86 -12.98 -2.83
CA LEU A 140 -10.99 -12.08 -2.60
C LEU A 140 -10.97 -11.36 -1.24
N LEU A 141 -10.21 -11.84 -0.24
CA LEU A 141 -10.14 -11.22 1.10
C LEU A 141 -9.91 -9.69 1.10
N PRO A 142 -8.97 -9.12 0.33
CA PRO A 142 -8.78 -7.67 0.28
C PRO A 142 -9.91 -6.92 -0.41
N ALA A 143 -10.61 -7.54 -1.38
CA ALA A 143 -11.79 -6.96 -2.02
C ALA A 143 -12.99 -6.94 -1.06
N HIS A 144 -13.25 -8.08 -0.42
CA HIS A 144 -14.24 -8.27 0.62
C HIS A 144 -14.16 -7.19 1.71
N ILE A 145 -12.97 -7.03 2.30
CA ILE A 145 -12.70 -6.01 3.33
C ILE A 145 -12.94 -4.59 2.78
N THR A 146 -12.54 -4.31 1.53
CA THR A 146 -12.70 -2.98 0.93
C THR A 146 -14.17 -2.64 0.68
N GLY A 147 -14.96 -3.58 0.15
CA GLY A 147 -16.40 -3.39 -0.11
C GLY A 147 -17.19 -3.17 1.18
N LEU A 148 -17.00 -4.04 2.18
CA LEU A 148 -17.67 -3.89 3.48
C LEU A 148 -17.21 -2.63 4.23
N ALA A 149 -15.91 -2.31 4.23
CA ALA A 149 -15.42 -1.10 4.89
C ALA A 149 -15.95 0.17 4.22
N PHE A 150 -16.00 0.23 2.88
CA PHE A 150 -16.63 1.34 2.19
C PHE A 150 -18.11 1.46 2.59
N ASN A 151 -18.87 0.37 2.50
CA ASN A 151 -20.31 0.36 2.80
C ASN A 151 -20.63 0.85 4.22
N PHE A 152 -19.90 0.29 5.18
CA PHE A 152 -19.98 0.57 6.61
C PHE A 152 -19.65 2.02 6.99
N LEU A 153 -18.92 2.75 6.13
CA LEU A 153 -18.44 4.12 6.39
C LEU A 153 -19.13 5.19 5.53
N VAL A 154 -19.99 4.81 4.56
CA VAL A 154 -20.65 5.74 3.63
C VAL A 154 -22.16 5.67 3.81
N PHE A 155 -22.77 6.79 4.17
CA PHE A 155 -24.21 6.91 4.28
C PHE A 155 -24.81 7.35 2.92
N ALA A 156 -25.28 6.36 2.16
CA ALA A 156 -25.81 6.55 0.81
C ALA A 156 -27.34 6.64 0.73
N HIS A 157 -28.06 6.60 1.86
CA HIS A 157 -29.52 6.55 1.91
C HIS A 157 -30.10 5.44 0.99
N ASP A 158 -30.89 5.83 -0.01
CA ASP A 158 -31.52 5.00 -1.04
C ASP A 158 -30.67 4.84 -2.33
N ARG A 159 -29.47 5.44 -2.40
CA ARG A 159 -28.74 5.64 -3.66
C ARG A 159 -27.74 4.53 -3.99
N LEU A 160 -28.15 3.69 -4.94
CA LEU A 160 -27.38 2.58 -5.52
C LEU A 160 -26.10 3.00 -6.25
N TRP A 161 -26.19 4.01 -7.12
CA TRP A 161 -25.07 4.39 -7.99
C TRP A 161 -23.83 4.88 -7.24
N PRO A 162 -23.93 5.73 -6.20
CA PRO A 162 -22.77 6.11 -5.38
C PRO A 162 -22.08 4.94 -4.68
N VAL A 163 -22.84 3.92 -4.21
CA VAL A 163 -22.23 2.74 -3.56
C VAL A 163 -21.46 1.90 -4.58
N ILE A 164 -22.08 1.58 -5.73
CA ILE A 164 -21.40 0.85 -6.81
C ILE A 164 -20.16 1.61 -7.30
N PHE A 165 -20.28 2.92 -7.54
CA PHE A 165 -19.19 3.77 -7.99
C PHE A 165 -18.05 3.84 -6.97
N GLY A 166 -18.35 4.14 -5.71
CA GLY A 166 -17.34 4.32 -4.67
C GLY A 166 -16.61 3.02 -4.32
N VAL A 167 -17.30 1.87 -4.32
CA VAL A 167 -16.65 0.54 -4.23
C VAL A 167 -15.77 0.28 -5.46
N THR A 168 -16.25 0.59 -6.67
CA THR A 168 -15.48 0.42 -7.91
C THR A 168 -14.20 1.27 -7.90
N VAL A 169 -14.28 2.52 -7.45
CA VAL A 169 -13.11 3.40 -7.26
C VAL A 169 -12.19 2.86 -6.16
N ALA A 170 -12.74 2.44 -5.02
CA ALA A 170 -11.94 1.90 -3.91
C ALA A 170 -11.13 0.67 -4.33
N VAL A 171 -11.76 -0.28 -5.01
CA VAL A 171 -11.10 -1.50 -5.50
C VAL A 171 -10.16 -1.16 -6.66
N GLY A 172 -10.62 -0.41 -7.67
CA GLY A 172 -9.82 0.01 -8.83
C GLY A 172 -8.56 0.83 -8.48
N ALA A 173 -8.61 1.63 -7.41
CA ALA A 173 -7.44 2.37 -6.91
C ALA A 173 -6.27 1.44 -6.53
N LYS A 174 -6.54 0.21 -6.07
CA LYS A 174 -5.48 -0.80 -5.81
C LYS A 174 -4.72 -1.21 -7.07
N TRP A 175 -5.33 -1.05 -8.25
CA TRP A 175 -4.80 -1.44 -9.55
C TRP A 175 -4.09 -0.28 -10.24
N VAL A 176 -4.71 0.91 -10.20
CA VAL A 176 -4.19 2.12 -10.85
C VAL A 176 -3.12 2.84 -10.00
N LEU A 177 -3.37 3.07 -8.70
CA LEU A 177 -2.53 3.90 -7.84
C LEU A 177 -1.39 3.10 -7.20
N ARG A 178 -0.50 2.58 -8.03
CA ARG A 178 0.69 1.80 -7.64
C ARG A 178 1.99 2.60 -7.80
N ALA A 179 2.93 2.42 -6.86
CA ALA A 179 4.28 2.99 -6.91
C ALA A 179 5.32 1.98 -6.42
N GLU A 180 6.58 2.12 -6.86
CA GLU A 180 7.67 1.23 -6.49
C GLU A 180 8.14 1.56 -5.06
N ILE A 181 7.88 0.65 -4.10
CA ILE A 181 8.20 0.84 -2.69
C ILE A 181 9.02 -0.35 -2.20
N ASN A 182 10.32 -0.09 -2.01
CA ASN A 182 11.36 -1.07 -1.67
C ASN A 182 11.44 -2.19 -2.72
N GLY A 183 11.70 -1.83 -3.99
CA GLY A 183 11.82 -2.75 -5.13
C GLY A 183 10.51 -3.39 -5.62
N ARG A 184 9.43 -3.32 -4.84
CA ARG A 184 8.13 -3.91 -5.20
C ARG A 184 7.09 -2.84 -5.43
N MET A 185 6.39 -2.92 -6.55
CA MET A 185 5.21 -2.10 -6.81
C MET A 185 4.09 -2.43 -5.82
N ARG A 186 3.55 -1.42 -5.15
CA ARG A 186 2.46 -1.54 -4.17
C ARG A 186 1.45 -0.43 -4.38
N HIS A 187 0.19 -0.66 -4.03
CA HIS A 187 -0.75 0.45 -3.89
C HIS A 187 -0.29 1.36 -2.74
N PHE A 188 -0.26 2.66 -2.96
CA PHE A 188 0.14 3.64 -1.92
C PHE A 188 -1.05 4.27 -1.20
N MET A 189 -2.25 4.12 -1.75
CA MET A 189 -3.47 4.76 -1.30
C MET A 189 -4.38 3.79 -0.54
N ASN A 190 -4.95 4.21 0.60
CA ASN A 190 -5.89 3.39 1.37
C ASN A 190 -7.17 3.16 0.54
N PRO A 191 -7.51 1.91 0.16
CA PRO A 191 -8.53 1.64 -0.86
C PRO A 191 -9.92 2.20 -0.51
N SER A 192 -10.49 1.80 0.62
CA SER A 192 -11.82 2.25 1.04
C SER A 192 -11.83 3.75 1.32
N ASN A 193 -10.83 4.27 2.04
CA ASN A 193 -10.72 5.69 2.37
C ASN A 193 -10.63 6.61 1.13
N PHE A 194 -10.00 6.14 0.06
CA PHE A 194 -9.97 6.86 -1.22
C PHE A 194 -11.30 6.80 -1.97
N GLY A 195 -11.95 5.63 -2.00
CA GLY A 195 -13.32 5.53 -2.53
C GLY A 195 -14.29 6.46 -1.80
N ILE A 196 -14.16 6.59 -0.47
CA ILE A 196 -14.97 7.49 0.37
C ILE A 196 -14.75 8.96 -0.03
N VAL A 197 -13.50 9.41 -0.17
CA VAL A 197 -13.23 10.80 -0.60
C VAL A 197 -13.72 11.06 -2.02
N VAL A 198 -13.50 10.12 -2.96
CA VAL A 198 -13.92 10.32 -4.35
C VAL A 198 -15.45 10.26 -4.51
N VAL A 199 -16.16 9.38 -3.79
CA VAL A 199 -17.64 9.34 -3.86
C VAL A 199 -18.26 10.62 -3.30
N ILE A 200 -17.73 11.18 -2.21
CA ILE A 200 -18.26 12.42 -1.61
C ILE A 200 -18.00 13.63 -2.53
N LEU A 201 -16.84 13.67 -3.20
CA LEU A 201 -16.52 14.75 -4.15
C LEU A 201 -17.34 14.69 -5.45
N VAL A 202 -17.74 13.48 -5.90
CA VAL A 202 -18.53 13.29 -7.13
C VAL A 202 -20.05 13.33 -6.84
N PHE A 203 -20.47 12.86 -5.68
CA PHE A 203 -21.86 12.80 -5.22
C PHE A 203 -22.00 13.55 -3.88
N PRO A 204 -22.07 14.90 -3.88
CA PRO A 204 -22.17 15.71 -2.66
C PRO A 204 -23.45 15.49 -1.84
N MET A 205 -24.39 14.69 -2.38
CA MET A 205 -25.58 14.17 -1.69
C MET A 205 -25.28 13.01 -0.72
N ILE A 206 -24.02 12.60 -0.57
CA ILE A 206 -23.59 11.41 0.17
C ILE A 206 -22.74 11.84 1.37
N ALA A 207 -23.04 11.26 2.54
CA ALA A 207 -22.32 11.53 3.77
C ALA A 207 -21.40 10.36 4.16
N VAL A 208 -20.49 10.61 5.09
CA VAL A 208 -19.89 9.54 5.91
C VAL A 208 -20.93 9.07 6.94
N ALA A 209 -20.94 7.77 7.25
CA ALA A 209 -21.76 7.21 8.33
C ALA A 209 -21.56 7.99 9.64
N PRO A 210 -22.64 8.55 10.25
CA PRO A 210 -22.50 9.41 11.42
C PRO A 210 -22.06 8.60 12.66
N PRO A 211 -21.33 9.17 13.64
CA PRO A 211 -20.73 8.39 14.72
C PRO A 211 -21.72 7.58 15.57
N TYR A 212 -22.98 8.02 15.68
CA TYR A 212 -24.03 7.34 16.44
C TYR A 212 -24.54 6.06 15.76
N HIS A 213 -24.43 5.95 14.43
CA HIS A 213 -24.93 4.82 13.61
C HIS A 213 -24.42 3.45 14.05
N PHE A 214 -23.34 3.40 14.83
CA PHE A 214 -22.74 2.17 15.32
C PHE A 214 -23.23 1.74 16.71
N VAL A 215 -24.08 2.53 17.36
CA VAL A 215 -24.61 2.33 18.73
C VAL A 215 -26.02 2.88 18.93
N GLU A 216 -26.78 3.17 17.87
CA GLU A 216 -28.11 3.80 17.91
C GLU A 216 -29.10 3.04 18.81
N TYR A 217 -29.08 1.70 18.78
CA TYR A 217 -29.93 0.86 19.65
C TYR A 217 -29.34 0.59 21.04
N ILE A 218 -28.18 1.17 21.39
CA ILE A 218 -27.39 0.83 22.57
C ILE A 218 -27.00 2.10 23.34
N SER A 219 -27.78 2.45 24.36
CA SER A 219 -27.56 3.64 25.18
C SER A 219 -26.83 3.35 26.51
N GLY A 220 -26.28 4.40 27.11
CA GLY A 220 -25.64 4.33 28.43
C GLY A 220 -24.30 3.58 28.45
N PRO A 221 -23.92 2.90 29.56
CA PRO A 221 -22.60 2.27 29.70
C PRO A 221 -22.26 1.20 28.65
N ALA A 222 -23.25 0.67 27.94
CA ALA A 222 -23.06 -0.36 26.92
C ALA A 222 -22.40 0.16 25.63
N ASP A 223 -22.69 1.39 25.21
CA ASP A 223 -21.98 2.09 24.11
C ASP A 223 -20.48 2.17 24.42
N ALA A 224 -20.15 2.76 25.57
CA ALA A 224 -18.77 2.89 26.03
C ALA A 224 -18.04 1.53 26.08
N LEU A 225 -18.72 0.44 26.48
CA LEU A 225 -18.15 -0.91 26.47
C LEU A 225 -17.80 -1.40 25.05
N ILE A 226 -18.64 -1.11 24.04
CA ILE A 226 -18.37 -1.45 22.62
C ILE A 226 -17.19 -0.64 22.09
N VAL A 227 -17.15 0.67 22.35
CA VAL A 227 -16.03 1.54 21.97
C VAL A 227 -14.73 1.07 22.60
N ILE A 228 -14.75 0.74 23.90
CA ILE A 228 -13.60 0.22 24.64
C ILE A 228 -13.15 -1.16 24.11
N ALA A 229 -14.08 -2.07 23.80
CA ALA A 229 -13.75 -3.38 23.25
C ALA A 229 -13.10 -3.31 21.86
N LEU A 230 -13.61 -2.43 20.99
CA LEU A 230 -13.03 -2.19 19.65
C LEU A 230 -11.69 -1.43 19.74
N LEU A 231 -11.53 -0.52 20.72
CA LEU A 231 -10.25 0.12 21.00
C LEU A 231 -9.19 -0.88 21.48
N PHE A 232 -9.51 -1.74 22.46
CA PHE A 232 -8.56 -2.73 22.98
C PHE A 232 -8.21 -3.80 21.95
N SER A 233 -9.19 -4.34 21.21
CA SER A 233 -8.94 -5.36 20.19
C SER A 233 -8.13 -4.81 19.01
N GLY A 234 -8.47 -3.62 18.52
CA GLY A 234 -7.70 -2.90 17.50
C GLY A 234 -6.27 -2.55 17.95
N THR A 235 -6.12 -2.05 19.18
CA THR A 235 -4.80 -1.68 19.71
C THR A 235 -3.94 -2.92 19.95
N MET A 236 -4.51 -4.02 20.46
CA MET A 236 -3.79 -5.28 20.64
C MET A 236 -3.37 -5.90 19.30
N LEU A 237 -4.22 -5.83 18.26
CA LEU A 237 -3.87 -6.23 16.90
C LEU A 237 -2.66 -5.41 16.40
N ASN A 238 -2.68 -4.09 16.60
CA ASN A 238 -1.62 -3.22 16.12
C ASN A 238 -0.31 -3.31 16.91
N ALA A 239 -0.39 -3.64 18.20
CA ALA A 239 0.77 -3.92 19.05
C ALA A 239 1.41 -5.28 18.72
N LYS A 240 0.61 -6.35 18.56
CA LYS A 240 1.13 -7.73 18.46
C LYS A 240 1.35 -8.24 17.03
N LEU A 241 0.65 -7.70 16.01
CA LEU A 241 0.69 -8.22 14.63
C LEU A 241 1.22 -7.23 13.59
N THR A 242 0.78 -5.97 13.60
CA THR A 242 1.15 -4.99 12.55
C THR A 242 2.39 -4.15 12.91
N GLY A 243 2.69 -3.98 14.20
CA GLY A 243 3.80 -3.17 14.70
C GLY A 243 3.61 -1.66 14.49
N LYS A 244 2.35 -1.19 14.48
CA LYS A 244 1.98 0.18 14.09
C LYS A 244 1.79 1.15 15.26
N MET A 245 2.10 0.74 16.49
CA MET A 245 2.01 1.61 17.67
C MET A 245 2.74 2.96 17.54
N PRO A 246 3.96 3.07 16.96
CA PRO A 246 4.61 4.36 16.71
C PRO A 246 3.77 5.32 15.84
N LEU A 247 3.09 4.78 14.83
CA LEU A 247 2.19 5.55 13.97
C LEU A 247 0.91 5.97 14.73
N ILE A 248 0.33 5.09 15.55
CA ILE A 248 -0.84 5.41 16.38
C ILE A 248 -0.50 6.54 17.36
N PHE A 249 0.61 6.42 18.10
CA PHE A 249 1.03 7.47 19.03
C PHE A 249 1.32 8.79 18.32
N ALA A 250 1.94 8.77 17.14
CA ALA A 250 2.20 9.99 16.37
C ALA A 250 0.93 10.67 15.85
N TRP A 251 -0.02 9.87 15.33
CA TRP A 251 -1.35 10.34 14.91
C TRP A 251 -2.10 10.99 16.07
N LEU A 252 -2.22 10.28 17.20
CA LEU A 252 -2.94 10.78 18.37
C LEU A 252 -2.26 12.01 18.99
N ALA A 253 -0.93 12.01 19.12
CA ALA A 253 -0.19 13.16 19.65
C ALA A 253 -0.32 14.40 18.75
N ALA A 254 -0.20 14.25 17.43
CA ALA A 254 -0.39 15.36 16.50
C ALA A 254 -1.84 15.84 16.45
N PHE A 255 -2.82 14.92 16.51
CA PHE A 255 -4.25 15.24 16.58
C PHE A 255 -4.59 16.04 17.84
N VAL A 256 -4.11 15.63 19.02
CA VAL A 256 -4.32 16.35 20.29
C VAL A 256 -3.60 17.69 20.25
N LEU A 257 -2.34 17.73 19.80
CA LEU A 257 -1.55 18.95 19.74
C LEU A 257 -2.19 20.01 18.84
N GLN A 258 -2.68 19.65 17.65
CA GLN A 258 -3.35 20.63 16.77
C GLN A 258 -4.70 21.10 17.37
N ALA A 259 -5.44 20.25 18.07
CA ALA A 259 -6.70 20.63 18.72
C ALA A 259 -6.47 21.63 19.87
N VAL A 260 -5.43 21.40 20.68
CA VAL A 260 -5.00 22.31 21.75
C VAL A 260 -4.49 23.62 21.16
N VAL A 261 -3.60 23.59 20.17
CA VAL A 261 -3.07 24.80 19.51
C VAL A 261 -4.18 25.63 18.89
N ARG A 262 -5.16 25.01 18.22
CA ARG A 262 -6.33 25.71 17.67
C ARG A 262 -7.15 26.42 18.76
N GLY A 263 -7.53 25.71 19.83
CA GLY A 263 -8.34 26.31 20.91
C GLY A 263 -7.59 27.27 21.83
N VAL A 264 -6.26 27.37 21.71
CA VAL A 264 -5.45 28.43 22.33
C VAL A 264 -5.34 29.66 21.40
N LEU A 265 -5.37 29.48 20.08
CA LEU A 265 -5.25 30.56 19.09
C LEU A 265 -6.59 31.19 18.68
N ASP A 266 -7.68 30.43 18.71
CA ASP A 266 -9.05 30.91 18.46
C ASP A 266 -9.90 30.75 19.73
N PRO A 267 -10.27 31.85 20.41
CA PRO A 267 -11.12 31.84 21.60
C PRO A 267 -12.51 31.19 21.40
N ASN A 268 -12.97 31.04 20.16
CA ASN A 268 -14.26 30.43 19.84
C ASN A 268 -14.16 28.90 19.65
N THR A 269 -12.96 28.36 19.44
CA THR A 269 -12.72 26.92 19.26
C THR A 269 -12.58 26.23 20.62
N SER A 270 -13.66 25.59 21.09
CA SER A 270 -13.60 24.74 22.29
C SER A 270 -12.69 23.53 22.05
N THR A 271 -11.53 23.50 22.71
CA THR A 271 -10.60 22.35 22.70
C THR A 271 -11.29 21.05 23.12
N LEU A 272 -12.20 21.11 24.10
CA LEU A 272 -12.93 19.92 24.56
C LEU A 272 -13.88 19.38 23.49
N ALA A 273 -14.53 20.27 22.72
CA ALA A 273 -15.36 19.86 21.57
C ALA A 273 -14.51 19.31 20.41
N ALA A 274 -13.30 19.83 20.19
CA ALA A 274 -12.37 19.28 19.20
C ALA A 274 -11.82 17.89 19.60
N LEU A 275 -11.61 17.65 20.89
CA LEU A 275 -11.14 16.36 21.42
C LEU A 275 -12.26 15.33 21.59
N SER A 276 -13.53 15.73 21.69
CA SER A 276 -14.66 14.82 21.96
C SER A 276 -14.78 13.69 20.94
N MET A 277 -14.44 13.94 19.66
CA MET A 277 -14.49 12.89 18.63
C MET A 277 -13.59 11.69 18.93
N MET A 278 -12.58 11.83 19.80
CA MET A 278 -11.73 10.73 20.25
C MET A 278 -12.49 9.64 21.01
N THR A 279 -13.65 9.95 21.59
CA THR A 279 -14.53 8.97 22.26
C THR A 279 -15.51 8.30 21.29
N GLY A 280 -15.65 8.80 20.06
CA GLY A 280 -16.58 8.25 19.08
C GLY A 280 -16.04 7.02 18.36
N LEU A 281 -16.89 6.02 18.09
CA LEU A 281 -16.44 4.76 17.49
C LEU A 281 -15.77 4.97 16.11
N ALA A 282 -16.26 5.92 15.31
CA ALA A 282 -15.65 6.28 14.02
C ALA A 282 -14.15 6.62 14.13
N PHE A 283 -13.74 7.32 15.20
CA PHE A 283 -12.33 7.68 15.44
C PHE A 283 -11.50 6.47 15.89
N VAL A 284 -12.08 5.59 16.72
CA VAL A 284 -11.45 4.32 17.14
C VAL A 284 -11.22 3.40 15.92
N LEU A 285 -12.22 3.28 15.05
CA LEU A 285 -12.18 2.51 13.81
C LEU A 285 -11.13 3.08 12.83
N PHE A 286 -11.15 4.39 12.60
CA PHE A 286 -10.17 5.08 11.77
C PHE A 286 -8.74 4.86 12.30
N THR A 287 -8.51 5.11 13.58
CA THR A 287 -7.20 4.97 14.24
C THR A 287 -6.66 3.54 14.17
N ASN A 288 -7.51 2.52 14.35
CA ASN A 288 -7.05 1.13 14.45
C ASN A 288 -7.05 0.34 13.14
N TYR A 289 -7.86 0.72 12.15
CA TYR A 289 -8.06 -0.05 10.92
C TYR A 289 -7.87 0.73 9.62
N MET A 290 -7.80 2.07 9.64
CA MET A 290 -7.56 2.89 8.43
C MET A 290 -6.19 3.56 8.41
N VAL A 291 -5.84 4.32 9.46
CA VAL A 291 -4.55 5.04 9.55
C VAL A 291 -3.38 4.06 9.64
N THR A 292 -3.60 2.87 10.18
CA THR A 292 -2.62 1.81 10.46
C THR A 292 -2.39 0.82 9.32
N ASP A 293 -3.16 0.89 8.22
CA ASP A 293 -3.19 -0.14 7.17
C ASP A 293 -1.78 -0.57 6.72
N PRO A 294 -1.38 -1.85 6.90
CA PRO A 294 -0.04 -2.32 6.54
C PRO A 294 0.24 -2.34 5.03
N GLY A 295 -0.76 -2.16 4.17
CA GLY A 295 -0.55 -1.94 2.73
C GLY A 295 0.06 -0.57 2.44
N THR A 296 -0.52 0.48 3.03
CA THR A 296 -0.31 1.88 2.63
C THR A 296 0.51 2.73 3.59
N THR A 297 0.83 2.19 4.78
CA THR A 297 1.68 2.84 5.78
C THR A 297 3.14 2.36 5.72
N PRO A 298 4.12 3.17 6.14
CA PRO A 298 5.53 2.74 6.19
C PRO A 298 5.79 1.70 7.29
N MET A 299 6.89 0.94 7.15
CA MET A 299 7.27 -0.11 8.11
C MET A 299 8.24 0.37 9.20
N GLY A 300 9.29 1.12 8.83
CA GLY A 300 10.31 1.58 9.79
C GLY A 300 9.81 2.62 10.79
N LYS A 301 10.18 2.49 12.07
CA LYS A 301 9.64 3.29 13.19
C LYS A 301 9.71 4.80 12.97
N LYS A 302 10.84 5.35 12.48
CA LYS A 302 10.97 6.80 12.18
C LYS A 302 9.93 7.28 11.15
N TYR A 303 9.74 6.51 10.09
CA TYR A 303 8.76 6.82 9.05
C TYR A 303 7.32 6.63 9.51
N GLN A 304 7.06 5.69 10.44
CA GLN A 304 5.77 5.57 11.11
C GLN A 304 5.42 6.82 11.93
N TRP A 305 6.37 7.34 12.72
CA TRP A 305 6.19 8.61 13.45
C TRP A 305 5.88 9.76 12.49
N MET A 306 6.69 9.93 11.44
CA MET A 306 6.44 10.98 10.43
C MET A 306 5.07 10.83 9.77
N PHE A 307 4.67 9.62 9.37
CA PHE A 307 3.39 9.38 8.71
C PHE A 307 2.20 9.71 9.62
N GLY A 308 2.17 9.18 10.85
CA GLY A 308 1.07 9.45 11.79
C GLY A 308 0.95 10.94 12.11
N ALA A 309 2.08 11.60 12.36
CA ALA A 309 2.11 13.04 12.59
C ALA A 309 1.60 13.85 11.38
N SER A 310 1.97 13.46 10.15
CA SER A 310 1.44 14.09 8.93
C SER A 310 -0.08 13.96 8.81
N VAL A 311 -0.68 12.80 9.12
CA VAL A 311 -2.16 12.68 9.12
C VAL A 311 -2.77 13.61 10.16
N GLY A 312 -2.18 13.71 11.36
CA GLY A 312 -2.65 14.58 12.45
C GLY A 312 -2.63 16.07 12.09
N LEU A 313 -1.51 16.52 11.50
CA LEU A 313 -1.36 17.92 11.07
C LEU A 313 -2.25 18.23 9.85
N LEU A 314 -2.35 17.33 8.87
CA LEU A 314 -3.25 17.51 7.72
C LEU A 314 -4.72 17.50 8.13
N TYR A 315 -5.11 16.71 9.13
CA TYR A 315 -6.45 16.80 9.73
C TYR A 315 -6.71 18.22 10.26
N GLY A 316 -5.78 18.77 11.04
CA GLY A 316 -5.93 20.13 11.59
C GLY A 316 -6.03 21.22 10.52
N VAL A 317 -5.26 21.10 9.43
CA VAL A 317 -5.33 22.00 8.26
C VAL A 317 -6.70 21.88 7.56
N VAL A 318 -7.13 20.66 7.24
CA VAL A 318 -8.42 20.40 6.56
C VAL A 318 -9.59 20.90 7.40
N THR A 319 -9.55 20.72 8.72
CA THR A 319 -10.55 21.26 9.66
C THR A 319 -10.44 22.78 9.85
N GLN A 320 -9.29 23.41 9.61
CA GLN A 320 -9.15 24.88 9.59
C GLN A 320 -9.69 25.51 8.30
N LEU A 321 -9.67 24.74 7.21
CA LEU A 321 -10.32 25.09 5.94
C LEU A 321 -11.83 24.79 5.94
N HIS A 322 -12.41 24.45 7.11
CA HIS A 322 -13.83 24.08 7.30
C HIS A 322 -14.31 22.92 6.41
N ILE A 323 -13.41 22.03 5.99
CA ILE A 323 -13.75 20.88 5.14
C ILE A 323 -14.28 19.73 6.00
N SER A 324 -15.54 19.35 5.77
CA SER A 324 -16.20 18.20 6.38
C SER A 324 -15.46 16.88 6.10
N TYR A 325 -15.68 15.88 6.98
CA TYR A 325 -15.09 14.53 6.86
C TYR A 325 -13.54 14.52 6.86
N GLY A 326 -12.92 15.50 7.53
CA GLY A 326 -11.49 15.77 7.44
C GLY A 326 -10.54 14.61 7.76
N LEU A 327 -10.97 13.60 8.54
CA LEU A 327 -10.20 12.37 8.77
C LEU A 327 -9.86 11.65 7.45
N PHE A 328 -10.86 11.47 6.59
CA PHE A 328 -10.74 10.74 5.33
C PHE A 328 -9.85 11.51 4.34
N PHE A 329 -10.08 12.82 4.23
CA PHE A 329 -9.23 13.72 3.44
C PHE A 329 -7.77 13.74 3.93
N ALA A 330 -7.52 13.85 5.23
CA ALA A 330 -6.16 13.86 5.78
C ALA A 330 -5.38 12.58 5.47
N LEU A 331 -6.04 11.42 5.54
CA LEU A 331 -5.43 10.13 5.17
C LEU A 331 -5.22 10.01 3.65
N VAL A 332 -6.15 10.46 2.80
CA VAL A 332 -5.93 10.51 1.35
C VAL A 332 -4.77 11.45 1.00
N LEU A 333 -4.71 12.64 1.59
CA LEU A 333 -3.64 13.61 1.33
C LEU A 333 -2.28 13.06 1.79
N THR A 334 -2.20 12.41 2.95
CA THR A 334 -0.95 11.81 3.44
C THR A 334 -0.48 10.64 2.57
N CYS A 335 -1.39 9.72 2.22
CA CYS A 335 -1.09 8.60 1.34
C CYS A 335 -0.77 9.07 -0.09
N GLY A 336 -1.46 10.10 -0.59
CA GLY A 336 -1.23 10.73 -1.88
C GLY A 336 0.14 11.40 -1.98
N ALA A 337 0.50 12.23 -0.99
CA ALA A 337 1.82 12.86 -0.93
C ALA A 337 2.95 11.82 -0.81
N ARG A 338 2.76 10.78 0.03
CA ARG A 338 3.69 9.64 0.10
C ARG A 338 3.79 8.92 -1.24
N GLY A 339 2.67 8.67 -1.91
CA GLY A 339 2.60 8.02 -3.21
C GLY A 339 3.31 8.79 -4.31
N ALA A 340 3.03 10.09 -4.42
CA ALA A 340 3.66 11.01 -5.36
C ALA A 340 5.18 11.07 -5.17
N TYR A 341 5.67 11.04 -3.92
CA TYR A 341 7.11 10.94 -3.63
C TYR A 341 7.73 9.64 -4.21
N TRP A 342 7.12 8.47 -3.97
CA TRP A 342 7.64 7.20 -4.49
C TRP A 342 7.50 7.09 -6.02
N TRP A 343 6.41 7.60 -6.59
CA TRP A 343 6.20 7.67 -8.04
C TRP A 343 7.22 8.59 -8.71
N GLY A 344 7.46 9.79 -8.16
CA GLY A 344 8.48 10.72 -8.63
C GLY A 344 9.90 10.15 -8.51
N ARG A 345 10.22 9.43 -7.43
CA ARG A 345 11.49 8.68 -7.28
C ARG A 345 11.65 7.60 -8.35
N GLY A 346 10.60 6.83 -8.64
CA GLY A 346 10.59 5.83 -9.71
C GLY A 346 10.77 6.44 -11.10
N LEU A 347 10.10 7.57 -11.35
CA LEU A 347 10.22 8.34 -12.58
C LEU A 347 11.65 8.89 -12.79
N VAL A 348 12.27 9.47 -11.76
CA VAL A 348 13.69 9.90 -11.81
C VAL A 348 14.62 8.72 -12.11
N GLY A 349 14.43 7.57 -11.47
CA GLY A 349 15.21 6.36 -11.78
C GLY A 349 14.98 5.83 -13.19
N TRP A 350 13.79 6.02 -13.76
CA TRP A 350 13.49 5.69 -15.17
C TRP A 350 14.17 6.66 -16.15
N TRP A 351 14.18 7.97 -15.86
CA TRP A 351 14.95 8.96 -16.65
C TRP A 351 16.45 8.66 -16.60
N GLN A 352 17.00 8.37 -15.42
CA GLN A 352 18.42 8.00 -15.26
C GLN A 352 18.78 6.74 -16.07
N ARG A 353 17.95 5.70 -16.04
CA ARG A 353 18.13 4.48 -16.87
C ARG A 353 18.01 4.73 -18.38
N ARG A 354 17.33 5.80 -18.81
CA ARG A 354 17.27 6.24 -20.23
C ARG A 354 18.43 7.16 -20.64
N ALA A 355 19.08 7.82 -19.69
CA ALA A 355 20.19 8.74 -19.93
C ALA A 355 21.56 8.03 -20.08
N VAL A 356 21.66 6.77 -19.67
CA VAL A 356 22.84 5.92 -19.94
C VAL A 356 22.81 5.55 -21.43
N PRO A 357 23.82 5.91 -22.24
CA PRO A 357 23.92 5.44 -23.62
C PRO A 357 23.98 3.92 -23.66
N LEU A 358 23.37 3.32 -24.68
CA LEU A 358 23.67 1.92 -24.99
C LEU A 358 25.17 1.83 -25.32
N PRO A 359 25.92 0.86 -24.77
CA PRO A 359 27.30 0.66 -25.20
C PRO A 359 27.33 0.42 -26.70
N GLU A 360 28.28 1.05 -27.39
CA GLU A 360 28.47 0.84 -28.82
C GLU A 360 28.72 -0.65 -29.11
N PRO A 361 28.24 -1.17 -30.25
CA PRO A 361 28.49 -2.55 -30.62
C PRO A 361 30.01 -2.75 -30.77
N ALA A 362 30.58 -3.61 -29.92
CA ALA A 362 31.99 -3.96 -30.01
C ALA A 362 32.31 -4.43 -31.44
N GLU A 363 33.29 -3.78 -32.08
CA GLU A 363 33.70 -4.09 -33.44
C GLU A 363 34.17 -5.56 -33.50
N PRO A 364 33.72 -6.36 -34.50
CA PRO A 364 33.94 -7.80 -34.47
C PRO A 364 35.43 -8.12 -34.56
N ALA A 365 35.98 -8.61 -33.45
CA ALA A 365 37.38 -8.99 -33.33
C ALA A 365 37.75 -10.03 -34.40
N LEU A 366 38.70 -9.68 -35.27
CA LEU A 366 39.24 -10.57 -36.29
C LEU A 366 40.11 -11.63 -35.62
N VAL A 367 39.51 -12.78 -35.30
CA VAL A 367 40.25 -13.94 -34.77
C VAL A 367 41.02 -14.59 -35.93
N GLU A 368 42.29 -14.24 -36.07
CA GLU A 368 43.17 -14.77 -37.10
C GLU A 368 43.59 -16.22 -36.79
N VAL A 369 42.85 -17.18 -37.34
CA VAL A 369 43.17 -18.61 -37.23
C VAL A 369 43.93 -19.07 -38.48
N ALA A 370 45.13 -19.60 -38.28
CA ALA A 370 45.92 -20.31 -39.30
C ALA A 370 46.16 -19.56 -40.63
N GLY A 371 46.30 -18.23 -40.59
CA GLY A 371 46.78 -17.44 -41.73
C GLY A 371 45.78 -17.24 -42.87
N GLN A 372 44.47 -17.42 -42.63
CA GLN A 372 43.43 -17.06 -43.59
C GLN A 372 42.40 -16.11 -42.96
N THR A 373 42.29 -14.90 -43.51
CA THR A 373 41.37 -13.85 -43.05
C THR A 373 39.94 -14.12 -43.54
N VAL A 374 39.28 -15.10 -42.93
CA VAL A 374 37.87 -15.44 -43.23
C VAL A 374 36.93 -14.45 -42.54
N ARG A 375 36.34 -13.55 -43.31
CA ARG A 375 35.19 -12.75 -42.85
C ARG A 375 33.97 -13.66 -42.65
N THR A 376 33.64 -13.98 -41.40
CA THR A 376 32.37 -14.59 -41.00
C THR A 376 31.22 -13.59 -41.12
N ALA A 377 30.78 -13.35 -42.36
CA ALA A 377 29.52 -12.66 -42.60
C ALA A 377 28.35 -13.48 -42.02
N PRO A 378 27.35 -12.86 -41.37
CA PRO A 378 26.21 -13.58 -40.84
C PRO A 378 25.42 -14.22 -41.99
N GLU A 379 25.25 -15.54 -41.91
CA GLU A 379 24.60 -16.34 -42.93
C GLU A 379 23.13 -15.92 -43.10
N LYS A 380 22.80 -15.40 -44.30
CA LYS A 380 21.44 -15.02 -44.67
C LYS A 380 20.68 -16.26 -45.15
N GLU A 381 20.37 -17.17 -44.22
CA GLU A 381 19.44 -18.24 -44.53
C GLU A 381 18.05 -17.64 -44.81
N ALA A 382 17.58 -17.84 -46.03
CA ALA A 382 16.32 -17.31 -46.56
C ALA A 382 15.43 -18.49 -47.01
N VAL A 383 14.25 -18.18 -47.57
CA VAL A 383 13.15 -19.12 -47.91
C VAL A 383 12.27 -19.41 -46.68
N ARG A 384 11.20 -18.64 -46.43
CA ARG A 384 9.89 -18.47 -47.16
C ARG A 384 8.93 -19.66 -46.97
N PRO A 385 7.60 -19.44 -47.03
CA PRO A 385 6.89 -18.16 -47.17
C PRO A 385 6.60 -17.46 -45.84
#